data_AF-A0A3G2INF4-F1
#
_entry.id   AF-A0A3G2INF4-F1
#
_cell.length_a   1.000
_cell.length_b   1.000
_cell.length_c   1.000
_cell.angle_alpha   90.00
_cell.angle_beta   90.00
_cell.angle_gamma   90.00
#
_symmetry.space_group_name_H-M   'P 1'
#
loop_
_entity.id
_entity.type
_entity.pdbx_description
1 polymer ?
#
loop_
_entity_poly.entity_id
_entity_poly.type
_entity_poly.pdbx_seq_one_letter_code
_entity_poly.pdbx_strand_id
1 'polypeptide(L)'
;MEIKHEHMEAVLLAWAGKKDQRRVADAIAEQYSQLGGGDLKIKPGKTWLNQQNIFHRWLKGENPDQREKIRQLTPAILRAMPRSVRHRLSIYDTLERRAMQAAQDALGAAIDAHDDAIESLYSKVQARSGSGPTGTQQYH
;
A
#
# COMPACT_ATOMS: atom_id res chain seq x y z
N MET A 1 10.24 4.93 -6.13
CA MET A 1 9.27 4.96 -5.01
C MET A 1 9.54 6.22 -4.21
N GLU A 2 8.71 7.25 -4.34
CA GLU A 2 8.85 8.48 -3.55
C GLU A 2 7.78 8.48 -2.46
N ILE A 3 8.15 7.99 -1.27
CA ILE A 3 7.26 8.14 -0.11
C ILE A 3 7.34 9.61 0.32
N LYS A 4 6.20 10.30 0.29
CA LYS A 4 6.10 11.67 0.82
C LYS A 4 6.47 11.70 2.30
N HIS A 5 7.23 12.73 2.68
CA HIS A 5 7.71 12.92 4.05
C HIS A 5 6.55 12.95 5.06
N GLU A 6 5.43 13.58 4.70
CA GLU A 6 4.25 13.74 5.54
C GLU A 6 3.60 12.39 5.88
N HIS A 7 3.65 11.43 4.95
CA HIS A 7 3.18 10.06 5.20
C HIS A 7 4.11 9.31 6.15
N MET A 8 5.42 9.51 6.01
CA MET A 8 6.41 8.95 6.94
C MET A 8 6.24 9.52 8.34
N GLU A 9 6.01 10.83 8.45
CA GLU A 9 5.72 11.50 9.71
C GLU A 9 4.49 10.90 10.39
N ALA A 10 3.35 10.86 9.70
CA ALA A 10 2.11 10.33 10.24
C ALA A 10 2.26 8.88 10.73
N VAL A 11 2.94 8.03 9.96
CA VAL A 11 3.14 6.62 10.30
C VAL A 11 4.12 6.44 11.46
N LEU A 12 5.23 7.19 11.50
CA LEU A 12 6.18 7.14 12.60
C LEU A 12 5.55 7.59 13.91
N LEU A 13 4.74 8.66 13.90
CA LEU A 13 4.00 9.13 15.07
C LEU A 13 2.97 8.09 15.53
N ALA A 14 2.22 7.49 14.59
CA ALA A 14 1.27 6.43 14.91
C ALA A 14 1.94 5.17 15.49
N TRP A 15 3.15 4.84 15.01
CA TRP A 15 3.93 3.73 15.54
C TRP A 15 4.45 4.02 16.95
N ALA A 16 5.02 5.21 17.14
CA ALA A 16 5.52 5.66 18.44
C ALA A 16 4.42 5.71 19.51
N GLY A 17 3.21 6.15 19.15
CA GLY A 17 2.06 6.15 20.07
C GLY A 17 1.69 4.76 20.60
N LYS A 18 2.07 3.68 19.91
CA LYS A 18 1.83 2.29 20.35
C LYS A 18 2.97 1.67 21.16
N LYS A 19 4.23 2.06 20.92
CA LYS A 19 5.41 1.31 21.36
C LYS A 19 6.46 2.12 22.13
N ASP A 20 6.22 3.42 22.34
CA ASP A 20 7.16 4.44 22.84
C ASP A 20 8.20 4.90 21.81
N GLN A 21 8.45 6.22 21.76
CA GLN A 21 9.36 6.84 20.77
C GLN A 21 10.80 6.34 20.89
N ARG A 22 11.30 6.08 22.11
CA ARG A 22 12.68 5.62 22.32
C ARG A 22 12.88 4.24 21.74
N ARG A 23 11.95 3.33 22.01
CA ARG A 23 11.98 1.96 21.47
C ARG A 23 11.86 1.94 19.95
N VAL A 24 11.03 2.80 19.39
CA VAL A 24 10.93 2.94 17.93
C VAL A 24 12.24 3.48 17.34
N ALA A 25 12.82 4.50 17.94
CA ALA A 25 14.09 5.07 17.49
C ALA A 25 15.25 4.07 17.54
N ASP A 26 15.30 3.24 18.59
CA ASP A 26 16.33 2.19 18.70
C ASP A 26 16.14 1.08 17.68
N ALA A 27 14.91 0.62 17.46
CA ALA A 27 14.62 -0.37 16.43
C ALA A 27 15.00 0.13 15.02
N ILE A 28 14.77 1.42 14.74
CA ILE A 28 15.22 2.04 13.48
C ILE A 28 16.75 2.08 13.43
N ALA A 29 17.43 2.42 14.54
CA ALA A 29 18.88 2.46 14.61
C ALA A 29 19.53 1.08 14.38
N GLU A 30 18.95 0.02 14.95
CA GLU A 30 19.37 -1.36 14.71
C GLU A 30 19.26 -1.74 13.23
N GLN A 31 18.11 -1.46 12.61
CA GLN A 31 17.93 -1.76 11.19
C GLN A 31 18.81 -0.90 10.29
N TYR A 32 19.03 0.37 10.65
CA TYR A 32 19.96 1.24 9.92
C TYR A 32 21.38 0.68 9.95
N SER A 33 21.84 0.23 11.12
CA SER A 33 23.15 -0.42 11.26
C SER A 33 23.24 -1.73 10.48
N GLN A 34 22.18 -2.55 10.46
CA GLN A 34 22.14 -3.81 9.71
C GLN A 34 22.16 -3.61 8.19
N LEU A 35 21.67 -2.47 7.71
CA LEU A 35 21.69 -2.11 6.28
C LEU A 35 23.03 -1.48 5.84
N GLY A 36 24.05 -1.49 6.70
CA GLY A 36 25.37 -0.92 6.43
C GLY A 36 25.59 0.49 6.99
N GLY A 37 24.57 1.10 7.60
CA GLY A 37 24.65 2.43 8.18
C GLY A 37 24.86 3.53 7.14
N GLY A 38 25.57 4.59 7.53
CA GLY A 38 25.88 5.76 6.70
C GLY A 38 26.24 6.97 7.56
N ASP A 39 26.06 8.17 7.01
CA ASP A 39 26.55 9.42 7.63
C ASP A 39 25.66 9.96 8.77
N LEU A 40 24.51 9.33 9.01
CA LEU A 40 23.59 9.78 10.04
C LEU A 40 24.15 9.49 11.44
N LYS A 41 24.01 10.45 12.34
CA LYS A 41 24.41 10.34 13.75
C LYS A 41 23.42 9.49 14.55
N ILE A 42 23.25 8.23 14.15
CA ILE A 42 22.38 7.25 14.78
C ILE A 42 23.19 5.98 15.07
N LYS A 43 23.06 5.47 16.30
CA LYS A 43 23.78 4.25 16.73
C LYS A 43 22.87 3.38 17.62
N PRO A 44 22.83 2.06 17.43
CA PRO A 44 22.10 1.16 18.33
C PRO A 44 22.49 1.39 19.79
N GLY A 45 21.51 1.37 20.71
CA GLY A 45 21.74 1.57 22.14
C GLY A 45 21.95 3.03 22.57
N LYS A 46 21.94 4.00 21.64
CA LYS A 46 21.93 5.45 21.95
C LYS A 46 20.50 6.00 21.91
N THR A 47 19.61 5.35 22.67
CA THR A 47 18.15 5.48 22.58
C THR A 47 17.65 6.93 22.69
N TRP A 48 18.19 7.73 23.63
CA TRP A 48 17.81 9.14 23.78
C TRP A 48 18.28 10.02 22.62
N LEU A 49 19.52 9.83 22.14
CA LEU A 49 20.07 10.58 21.01
C LEU A 49 19.33 10.23 19.72
N ASN A 50 19.05 8.95 19.49
CA ASN A 50 18.29 8.47 18.35
C ASN A 50 16.86 9.05 18.37
N GLN A 51 16.20 9.03 19.54
CA GLN A 51 14.87 9.64 19.70
C GLN A 51 14.91 11.13 19.34
N GLN A 52 15.84 11.88 19.93
CA GLN A 52 15.95 13.32 19.71
C GLN A 52 16.23 13.65 18.24
N ASN A 53 17.15 12.93 17.61
CA ASN A 53 17.47 13.12 16.20
C ASN A 53 16.27 12.80 15.30
N ILE A 54 15.69 11.60 15.42
CA ILE A 54 14.60 11.16 14.55
C ILE A 54 13.35 12.02 14.79
N PHE A 55 12.76 11.98 15.99
CA PHE A 55 11.41 12.50 16.25
C PHE A 55 11.35 14.01 16.46
N HIS A 56 12.41 14.62 17.01
CA HIS A 56 12.36 16.03 17.39
C HIS A 56 13.14 16.93 16.42
N ARG A 57 14.20 16.43 15.78
CA ARG A 57 15.02 17.25 14.87
C ARG A 57 14.72 17.03 13.40
N TRP A 58 14.40 15.81 12.97
CA TRP A 58 14.30 15.48 11.53
C TRP A 58 12.86 15.24 11.07
N LEU A 59 12.02 14.65 11.92
CA LEU A 59 10.68 14.20 11.53
C LEU A 59 9.76 15.32 11.06
N LYS A 60 9.93 16.56 11.54
CA LYS A 60 9.10 17.68 11.08
C LYS A 60 9.38 18.10 9.63
N GLY A 61 10.57 17.81 9.10
CA GLY A 61 10.92 18.10 7.71
C GLY A 61 10.74 19.58 7.31
N GLU A 62 11.01 20.52 8.22
CA GLU A 62 10.88 21.97 8.01
C GLU A 62 11.88 22.50 6.98
N ASN A 63 12.97 21.77 6.72
CA ASN A 63 13.95 22.08 5.67
C ASN A 63 14.36 20.83 4.86
N PRO A 64 14.96 21.02 3.67
CA PRO A 64 15.35 19.91 2.79
C PRO A 64 16.32 18.92 3.45
N ASP A 65 17.27 19.39 4.26
CA ASP A 65 18.23 18.53 4.96
C ASP A 65 17.56 17.57 5.94
N GLN A 66 16.51 18.02 6.64
CA GLN A 66 15.73 17.17 7.54
C GLN A 66 14.96 16.10 6.77
N ARG A 67 14.33 16.48 5.64
CA ARG A 67 13.62 15.55 4.76
C ARG A 67 14.57 14.52 4.17
N GLU A 68 15.77 14.93 3.77
CA GLU A 68 16.80 14.04 3.25
C GLU A 68 17.26 13.02 4.29
N LYS A 69 17.45 13.43 5.55
CA LYS A 69 17.80 12.51 6.64
C LYS A 69 16.71 11.46 6.88
N ILE A 70 15.44 11.86 6.84
CA ILE A 70 14.33 10.89 6.92
C ILE A 70 14.30 9.98 5.69
N ARG A 71 14.54 10.52 4.49
CA ARG A 71 14.62 9.73 3.25
C ARG A 71 15.71 8.66 3.30
N GLN A 72 16.88 8.99 3.83
CA GLN A 72 17.97 8.03 4.05
C GLN A 72 17.60 6.95 5.08
N LEU A 73 16.78 7.29 6.09
CA LEU A 73 16.28 6.32 7.07
C LEU A 73 15.11 5.48 6.56
N THR A 74 14.45 5.85 5.47
CA THR A 74 13.26 5.15 4.96
C THR A 74 13.44 3.64 4.87
N PRO A 75 14.54 3.09 4.30
CA PRO A 75 14.73 1.64 4.24
C PRO A 75 14.76 0.97 5.63
N ALA A 76 15.43 1.59 6.60
CA ALA A 76 15.51 1.10 7.97
C ALA A 76 14.14 1.18 8.68
N ILE A 77 13.42 2.28 8.48
CA ILE A 77 12.07 2.47 9.04
C ILE A 77 11.11 1.41 8.51
N LEU A 78 11.11 1.16 7.19
CA LEU A 78 10.27 0.14 6.55
C LEU A 78 10.56 -1.27 7.09
N ARG A 79 11.83 -1.59 7.32
CA ARG A 79 12.27 -2.89 7.84
C ARG A 79 11.91 -3.07 9.32
N ALA A 80 12.08 -2.03 10.13
CA ALA A 80 11.81 -2.03 11.57
C ALA A 80 10.30 -2.05 11.89
N MET A 81 9.46 -1.56 10.99
CA MET A 81 8.02 -1.42 11.23
C MET A 81 7.29 -2.79 11.37
N PRO A 82 6.40 -2.93 12.37
CA PRO A 82 5.47 -4.06 12.46
C PRO A 82 4.54 -4.13 11.25
N ARG A 83 4.13 -5.34 10.85
CA ARG A 83 3.15 -5.56 9.76
C ARG A 83 1.87 -4.74 9.95
N SER A 84 1.34 -4.68 11.17
CA SER A 84 0.13 -3.93 11.52
C SER A 84 0.24 -2.41 11.28
N VAL A 85 1.45 -1.86 11.29
CA VAL A 85 1.72 -0.43 10.99
C VAL A 85 1.98 -0.22 9.50
N ARG A 86 2.63 -1.19 8.82
CA ARG A 86 2.87 -1.13 7.37
C ARG A 86 1.57 -1.04 6.56
N HIS A 87 0.49 -1.67 7.01
CA HIS A 87 -0.82 -1.53 6.35
C HIS A 87 -1.30 -0.07 6.30
N ARG A 88 -1.00 0.75 7.33
CA ARG A 88 -1.31 2.18 7.31
C ARG A 88 -0.46 2.93 6.28
N LEU A 89 0.83 2.63 6.17
CA LEU A 89 1.67 3.22 5.13
C LEU A 89 1.19 2.83 3.72
N SER A 90 0.72 1.59 3.58
CA SER A 90 0.12 1.09 2.34
C SER A 90 -1.19 1.79 1.97
N ILE A 91 -1.90 2.41 2.92
CA ILE A 91 -3.07 3.27 2.65
C ILE A 91 -2.62 4.60 2.01
N TYR A 92 -1.38 5.04 2.25
CA TYR A 92 -0.93 6.38 1.88
C TYR A 92 -0.23 6.51 0.52
N ASP A 93 0.56 5.54 0.05
CA ASP A 93 0.85 5.35 -1.39
C ASP A 93 1.82 4.20 -1.61
N THR A 94 1.52 3.35 -2.60
CA THR A 94 2.55 2.77 -3.45
C THR A 94 2.00 2.78 -4.86
N LEU A 95 2.81 3.21 -5.83
CA LEU A 95 2.51 3.03 -7.25
C LEU A 95 2.20 1.55 -7.54
N GLU A 96 2.88 0.62 -6.85
CA GLU A 96 2.57 -0.81 -6.92
C GLU A 96 1.16 -1.15 -6.43
N ARG A 97 0.69 -0.58 -5.31
CA ARG A 97 -0.69 -0.83 -4.84
C ARG A 97 -1.73 -0.23 -5.78
N ARG A 98 -1.49 0.97 -6.32
CA ARG A 98 -2.41 1.58 -7.29
C ARG A 98 -2.46 0.77 -8.59
N ALA A 99 -1.31 0.27 -9.04
CA ALA A 99 -1.23 -0.62 -10.19
C ALA A 99 -1.90 -1.97 -9.92
N MET A 100 -1.72 -2.55 -8.73
CA MET A 100 -2.40 -3.79 -8.33
C MET A 100 -3.92 -3.60 -8.21
N GLN A 101 -4.39 -2.48 -7.68
CA GLN A 101 -5.82 -2.17 -7.61
C GLN A 101 -6.41 -2.00 -9.02
N ALA A 102 -5.75 -1.22 -9.88
CA ALA A 102 -6.17 -1.06 -11.27
C ALA A 102 -6.21 -2.40 -12.02
N ALA A 103 -5.26 -3.30 -11.75
CA ALA A 103 -5.27 -4.65 -12.31
C ALA A 103 -6.42 -5.51 -11.77
N GLN A 104 -6.77 -5.38 -10.48
CA GLN A 104 -7.93 -6.06 -9.90
C GLN A 104 -9.24 -5.56 -10.50
N ASP A 105 -9.40 -4.25 -10.65
CA ASP A 105 -10.60 -3.64 -11.22
C ASP A 105 -10.77 -4.03 -12.70
N ALA A 106 -9.68 -4.02 -13.48
CA ALA A 106 -9.69 -4.46 -14.88
C ALA A 106 -10.03 -5.96 -15.02
N LEU A 107 -9.55 -6.79 -14.09
CA LEU A 107 -9.91 -8.22 -14.06
C LEU A 107 -11.39 -8.41 -13.73
N GLY A 108 -11.94 -7.65 -12.78
CA GLY A 108 -13.37 -7.69 -12.46
C GLY A 108 -14.24 -7.34 -13.67
N ALA A 109 -13.92 -6.24 -14.36
CA ALA A 109 -14.64 -5.83 -15.57
C ALA A 109 -14.59 -6.88 -16.69
N ALA A 110 -13.49 -7.62 -16.80
CA ALA A 110 -13.37 -8.71 -17.78
C ALA A 110 -14.21 -9.94 -17.42
N ILE A 111 -14.36 -10.24 -16.13
CA ILE A 111 -15.25 -11.30 -15.63
C ILE A 111 -16.70 -10.92 -15.90
N ASP A 112 -17.10 -9.70 -15.54
CA ASP A 112 -18.47 -9.22 -15.77
C ASP A 112 -18.84 -9.27 -17.27
N ALA A 113 -17.92 -8.83 -18.14
CA ALA A 113 -18.13 -8.89 -19.58
C ALA A 113 -18.22 -10.34 -20.13
N HIS A 114 -17.54 -11.29 -19.49
CA HIS A 114 -17.66 -12.70 -19.85
C HIS A 114 -19.02 -13.26 -19.45
N ASP A 115 -19.48 -12.93 -18.25
CA ASP A 115 -20.77 -13.38 -17.73
C ASP A 115 -21.93 -12.80 -18.57
N ASP A 116 -21.88 -11.52 -18.92
CA ASP A 116 -22.83 -10.88 -19.85
C ASP A 116 -22.89 -11.59 -21.21
N ALA A 117 -21.73 -12.02 -21.73
CA ALA A 117 -21.65 -12.74 -23.00
C ALA A 117 -22.26 -14.14 -22.90
N ILE A 118 -22.05 -14.84 -21.78
CA ILE A 118 -22.67 -16.14 -21.49
C ILE A 118 -24.19 -16.00 -21.42
N GLU A 119 -24.71 -15.00 -20.67
CA GLU A 119 -26.16 -14.74 -20.58
C GLU A 119 -26.78 -14.40 -21.94
N SER A 120 -26.08 -13.61 -22.77
CA SER A 120 -26.53 -13.29 -24.13
C SER A 120 -26.62 -14.54 -25.02
N LEU A 121 -25.69 -15.48 -24.87
CA LEU A 121 -25.74 -16.76 -25.60
C LEU A 121 -26.90 -17.63 -25.13
N TYR A 122 -27.11 -17.76 -23.82
CA TYR A 122 -28.23 -18.53 -23.28
C TYR A 122 -29.59 -17.95 -23.69
N SER A 123 -29.76 -16.63 -23.62
CA SER A 123 -30.99 -15.97 -24.07
C SER A 123 -31.24 -16.15 -25.57
N LYS A 124 -30.20 -16.08 -26.42
CA LYS A 124 -30.32 -16.37 -27.86
C LYS A 124 -30.67 -17.83 -28.14
N VAL A 125 -30.13 -18.78 -27.37
CA VAL A 125 -30.47 -20.19 -27.48
C VAL A 125 -31.92 -20.43 -27.05
N GLN A 126 -32.36 -19.86 -25.93
CA GLN A 126 -33.76 -19.96 -25.50
C GLN A 126 -34.72 -19.32 -26.52
N ALA A 127 -34.38 -18.17 -27.10
CA ALA A 127 -35.18 -17.54 -28.15
C ALA A 127 -35.26 -18.39 -29.44
N ARG A 128 -34.19 -19.12 -29.77
CA ARG A 128 -34.18 -20.08 -30.90
C ARG A 128 -34.95 -21.37 -30.57
N SER A 129 -34.89 -21.85 -29.33
CA SER A 129 -35.62 -23.04 -28.88
C SER A 129 -37.11 -22.78 -28.66
N GLY A 130 -37.51 -21.53 -28.39
CA GLY A 130 -38.92 -21.10 -28.32
C GLY A 130 -39.58 -20.85 -29.67
N SER A 131 -38.80 -20.80 -30.76
CA SER A 131 -39.29 -20.68 -32.13
C SER A 131 -39.35 -22.06 -32.81
N GLY A 132 -40.18 -22.97 -32.26
CA GLY A 132 -40.58 -24.19 -32.98
C GLY A 132 -41.59 -23.84 -34.08
N PRO A 133 -41.58 -24.53 -35.24
CA PRO A 133 -42.47 -24.20 -36.33
C PRO A 133 -43.91 -24.48 -35.91
N THR A 134 -44.73 -23.44 -35.79
CA THR A 134 -46.19 -23.57 -35.78
C THR A 134 -46.63 -24.08 -37.16
N GLY A 135 -46.51 -25.38 -37.36
CA GLY A 135 -47.15 -26.11 -38.43
C GLY A 135 -48.48 -26.64 -37.95
N THR A 136 -49.58 -26.06 -38.42
CA THR A 136 -50.95 -26.61 -38.57
C THR A 136 -51.89 -25.41 -38.73
N GLN A 137 -52.87 -25.35 -39.64
CA GLN A 137 -53.33 -26.18 -40.75
C GLN A 137 -54.39 -25.28 -41.44
N GLN A 138 -54.46 -25.30 -42.77
CA GLN A 138 -55.60 -24.74 -43.50
C GLN A 138 -56.89 -25.40 -43.01
N TYR A 139 -57.96 -24.64 -42.68
CA TYR A 139 -59.34 -25.09 -42.89
C TYR A 139 -60.28 -23.88 -43.09
N HIS A 140 -60.85 -23.86 -44.31
CA HIS A 140 -62.07 -23.23 -44.80
C HIS A 140 -62.23 -21.71 -44.79
#